data_AF-A0A7X6I181-F1
#
_entry.id   AF-A0A7X6I181-F1
#
_cell.length_a   1.000
_cell.length_b   1.000
_cell.length_c   1.000
_cell.angle_alpha   90.00
_cell.angle_beta   90.00
_cell.angle_gamma   90.00
#
_symmetry.space_group_name_H-M   'P 1'
#
loop_
_entity.id
_entity.type
_entity.pdbx_description
1 polymer ?
#
loop_
_entity_poly.entity_id
_entity_poly.type
_entity_poly.pdbx_seq_one_letter_code
_entity_poly.pdbx_strand_id
1 'polypeptide(L)'
;MTKRWNGLVGLRAGSVARAEDLYTACVRECARHLAARGEAGTRADAALIAAIGALVAEHTELRPDEDAVFEALLTVGAAALAAGEPRLARRVADSTVALRSRSAAAWELRGRVLRAAGRETEAVEALGRGLSLRRRVAA
;
A
#
# COMPACT_ATOMS: atom_id res chain seq x y z
N MET A 1 -24.59 3.61 33.87
CA MET A 1 -24.60 3.94 32.43
C MET A 1 -23.32 3.41 31.78
N THR A 2 -23.32 2.16 31.32
CA THR A 2 -22.20 1.53 30.63
C THR A 2 -22.44 1.64 29.11
N LYS A 3 -21.67 2.49 28.43
CA LYS A 3 -21.74 2.60 26.97
C LYS A 3 -21.12 1.34 26.35
N ARG A 4 -21.98 0.43 25.88
CA ARG A 4 -21.61 -0.72 25.05
C ARG A 4 -21.05 -0.21 23.72
N TRP A 5 -19.83 -0.67 23.41
CA TRP A 5 -19.14 -0.39 22.16
C TRP A 5 -19.75 -1.20 21.02
N ASN A 6 -20.67 -0.60 20.26
CA ASN A 6 -21.21 -1.15 19.00
C ASN A 6 -20.35 -0.73 17.79
N GLY A 7 -19.02 -0.90 17.87
CA GLY A 7 -18.09 -0.42 16.84
C GLY A 7 -17.57 -1.47 15.85
N LEU A 8 -17.73 -2.77 16.11
CA LEU A 8 -17.11 -3.83 15.32
C LEU A 8 -18.07 -4.56 14.34
N VAL A 9 -19.31 -4.10 14.21
CA VAL A 9 -20.35 -4.81 13.42
C VAL A 9 -20.31 -4.45 11.92
N GLY A 10 -19.42 -3.56 11.48
CA GLY A 10 -19.38 -3.07 10.09
C GLY A 10 -18.43 -3.81 9.13
N LEU A 11 -17.41 -4.50 9.63
CA LEU A 11 -16.44 -5.18 8.78
C LEU A 11 -16.93 -6.60 8.52
N ARG A 12 -17.30 -6.91 7.26
CA ARG A 12 -17.54 -8.31 6.85
C ARG A 12 -16.30 -9.09 7.25
N ALA A 13 -16.43 -10.26 7.90
CA ALA A 13 -15.27 -11.08 8.26
C ALA A 13 -14.29 -11.31 7.08
N GLY A 14 -14.80 -11.31 5.84
CA GLY A 14 -13.99 -11.36 4.62
C GLY A 14 -13.21 -10.10 4.23
N SER A 15 -13.46 -8.92 4.82
CA SER A 15 -12.63 -7.72 4.62
C SER A 15 -11.43 -7.70 5.56
N VAL A 16 -11.59 -8.19 6.80
CA VAL A 16 -10.48 -8.35 7.75
C VAL A 16 -9.52 -9.42 7.28
N ALA A 17 -10.02 -10.60 6.90
CA ALA A 17 -9.20 -11.68 6.34
C ALA A 17 -8.43 -11.23 5.08
N ARG A 18 -9.06 -10.48 4.17
CA ARG A 18 -8.40 -9.94 2.97
C ARG A 18 -7.35 -8.86 3.27
N ALA A 19 -7.52 -8.10 4.36
CA ALA A 19 -6.53 -7.13 4.78
C ALA A 19 -5.32 -7.83 5.41
N GLU A 20 -5.55 -8.80 6.30
CA GLU A 20 -4.49 -9.66 6.86
C GLU A 20 -3.70 -10.40 5.76
N ASP A 21 -4.40 -10.87 4.71
CA ASP A 21 -3.78 -11.47 3.53
C ASP A 21 -2.86 -10.49 2.78
N LEU A 22 -3.21 -9.20 2.74
CA LEU A 22 -2.39 -8.16 2.09
C LEU A 22 -1.10 -7.91 2.86
N TYR A 23 -1.16 -7.73 4.18
CA TYR A 23 0.02 -7.42 4.99
C TYR A 23 0.98 -8.61 5.04
N THR A 24 0.44 -9.82 5.22
CA THR A 24 1.20 -11.06 5.13
C THR A 24 1.83 -11.21 3.73
N ALA A 25 1.11 -10.85 2.66
CA ALA A 25 1.67 -10.86 1.31
C ALA A 25 2.82 -9.84 1.14
N CYS A 26 2.75 -8.67 1.76
CA CYS A 26 3.80 -7.65 1.70
C CYS A 26 5.12 -8.17 2.29
N VAL A 27 5.07 -8.71 3.51
CA VAL A 27 6.24 -9.31 4.19
C VAL A 27 6.82 -10.43 3.33
N ARG A 28 5.95 -11.32 2.83
CA ARG A 28 6.36 -12.48 2.04
C ARG A 28 6.99 -12.10 0.69
N GLU A 29 6.49 -11.07 0.02
CA GLU A 29 7.06 -10.62 -1.26
C GLU A 29 8.43 -9.96 -1.06
N CYS A 30 8.56 -9.07 -0.07
CA CYS A 30 9.85 -8.47 0.27
C CYS A 30 10.89 -9.52 0.68
N ALA A 31 10.53 -10.49 1.53
CA ALA A 31 11.44 -11.55 1.94
C ALA A 31 11.99 -12.36 0.74
N ARG A 32 11.14 -12.66 -0.26
CA ARG A 32 11.58 -13.36 -1.47
C ARG A 32 12.56 -12.56 -2.30
N HIS A 33 12.38 -11.25 -2.39
CA HIS A 33 13.29 -10.39 -3.14
C HIS A 33 14.63 -10.21 -2.47
N LEU A 34 14.63 -10.00 -1.16
CA LEU A 34 15.87 -9.94 -0.40
C LEU A 34 16.65 -11.25 -0.52
N ALA A 35 15.96 -12.40 -0.44
CA ALA A 35 16.58 -13.70 -0.66
C ALA A 35 17.17 -13.86 -2.08
N ALA A 36 16.58 -13.22 -3.09
CA ALA A 36 17.07 -13.24 -4.47
C ALA A 36 18.26 -12.28 -4.72
N ARG A 37 18.52 -11.32 -3.82
CA ARG A 37 19.51 -10.25 -4.01
C ARG A 37 20.90 -10.51 -3.44
N GLY A 38 21.08 -11.61 -2.71
CA GLY A 38 22.35 -11.90 -2.04
C GLY A 38 22.63 -10.96 -0.86
N GLU A 39 23.85 -11.02 -0.31
CA GLU A 39 24.17 -10.42 1.00
C GLU A 39 24.27 -8.89 1.00
N ALA A 40 24.55 -8.26 -0.15
CA ALA A 40 24.68 -6.80 -0.25
C ALA A 40 23.36 -6.14 -0.70
N GLY A 41 22.46 -5.90 0.25
CA GLY A 41 21.26 -5.09 0.02
C GLY A 41 21.57 -3.64 -0.37
N THR A 42 20.65 -2.99 -1.06
CA THR A 42 20.75 -1.57 -1.44
C THR A 42 20.09 -0.66 -0.42
N ARG A 43 20.34 0.66 -0.53
CA ARG A 43 19.58 1.67 0.25
C ARG A 43 18.07 1.57 0.02
N ALA A 44 17.64 1.20 -1.20
CA ALA A 44 16.24 1.01 -1.52
C ALA A 44 15.67 -0.25 -0.84
N ASP A 45 16.45 -1.32 -0.72
CA ASP A 45 16.07 -2.52 0.02
C ASP A 45 15.91 -2.22 1.52
N ALA A 46 16.83 -1.44 2.11
CA ALA A 46 16.71 -0.99 3.50
C ALA A 46 15.45 -0.12 3.71
N ALA A 47 15.14 0.78 2.78
CA ALA A 47 13.93 1.59 2.83
C ALA A 47 12.65 0.74 2.70
N LEU A 48 12.66 -0.30 1.86
CA LEU A 48 11.55 -1.24 1.74
C LEU A 48 11.34 -2.04 3.04
N ILE A 49 12.41 -2.53 3.66
CA ILE A 49 12.34 -3.23 4.94
C ILE A 49 11.75 -2.31 6.02
N ALA A 50 12.26 -1.08 6.13
CA ALA A 50 11.76 -0.11 7.11
C ALA A 50 10.27 0.21 6.89
N ALA A 51 9.85 0.41 5.64
CA ALA A 51 8.45 0.68 5.30
C ALA A 51 7.52 -0.49 5.68
N ILE A 52 7.95 -1.73 5.43
CA ILE A 52 7.18 -2.92 5.83
C ILE A 52 7.15 -3.07 7.35
N GLY A 53 8.26 -2.79 8.04
CA GLY A 53 8.31 -2.78 9.50
C GLY A 53 7.32 -1.79 10.10
N ALA A 54 7.26 -0.57 9.58
CA ALA A 54 6.28 0.43 9.98
C ALA A 54 4.84 -0.04 9.72
N LEU A 55 4.55 -0.58 8.53
CA LEU A 55 3.23 -1.12 8.19
C LEU A 55 2.78 -2.22 9.16
N VAL A 56 3.68 -3.16 9.48
CA VAL A 56 3.38 -4.26 10.41
C VAL A 56 3.15 -3.71 11.81
N ALA A 57 4.01 -2.80 12.30
CA ALA A 57 3.84 -2.18 13.61
C ALA A 57 2.46 -1.51 13.72
N GLU A 58 2.13 -0.61 12.79
CA GLU A 58 0.86 0.12 12.78
C GLU A 58 -0.36 -0.82 12.67
N HIS A 59 -0.28 -1.87 11.84
CA HIS A 59 -1.41 -2.77 11.64
C HIS A 59 -1.67 -3.70 12.83
N THR A 60 -0.61 -4.08 13.56
CA THR A 60 -0.70 -5.02 14.69
C THR A 60 -1.03 -4.38 16.02
N GLU A 61 -1.15 -3.05 16.07
CA GLU A 61 -1.63 -2.34 17.25
C GLU A 61 -3.03 -2.81 17.66
N LEU A 62 -3.33 -2.75 18.97
CA LEU A 62 -4.62 -3.18 19.51
C LEU A 62 -5.80 -2.41 18.88
N ARG A 63 -5.55 -1.17 18.46
CA ARG A 63 -6.48 -0.32 17.72
C ARG A 63 -5.71 0.41 16.62
N PRO A 64 -5.60 -0.18 15.42
CA PRO A 64 -4.85 0.42 14.33
C PRO A 64 -5.54 1.70 13.85
N ASP A 65 -4.75 2.72 13.55
CA ASP A 65 -5.22 3.91 12.84
C ASP A 65 -5.29 3.60 11.34
N GLU A 66 -6.50 3.58 10.78
CA GLU A 66 -6.71 3.25 9.37
C GLU A 66 -6.02 4.24 8.41
N ASP A 67 -5.88 5.51 8.80
CA ASP A 67 -5.16 6.51 8.03
C ASP A 67 -3.66 6.25 8.07
N ALA A 68 -3.10 5.98 9.26
CA ALA A 68 -1.68 5.65 9.40
C ALA A 68 -1.31 4.37 8.63
N VAL A 69 -2.14 3.32 8.72
CA VAL A 69 -1.95 2.06 7.97
C VAL A 69 -2.03 2.31 6.46
N PHE A 70 -2.93 3.18 6.01
CA PHE A 70 -3.04 3.53 4.60
C PHE A 70 -1.80 4.30 4.09
N GLU A 71 -1.28 5.26 4.87
CA GLU A 71 -0.04 5.97 4.53
C GLU A 71 1.18 5.05 4.54
N ALA A 72 1.23 4.09 5.48
CA ALA A 72 2.26 3.05 5.50
C ALA A 72 2.20 2.19 4.23
N LEU A 73 1.00 1.80 3.75
CA LEU A 73 0.84 1.10 2.47
C LEU A 73 1.36 1.93 1.29
N LEU A 74 1.05 3.23 1.22
CA LEU A 74 1.59 4.09 0.16
C LEU A 74 3.12 4.15 0.18
N THR A 75 3.70 4.19 1.39
CA THR A 75 5.15 4.18 1.61
C THR A 75 5.77 2.86 1.17
N VAL A 76 5.17 1.71 1.51
CA VAL A 76 5.61 0.39 1.04
C VAL A 76 5.58 0.31 -0.48
N GLY A 77 4.51 0.77 -1.13
CA GLY A 77 4.40 0.75 -2.58
C GLY A 77 5.48 1.60 -3.27
N ALA A 78 5.76 2.78 -2.74
CA ALA A 78 6.83 3.65 -3.25
C ALA A 78 8.23 3.05 -3.03
N ALA A 79 8.48 2.47 -1.85
CA ALA A 79 9.74 1.81 -1.53
C ALA A 79 9.96 0.55 -2.38
N ALA A 80 8.90 -0.24 -2.61
CA ALA A 80 8.96 -1.42 -3.48
C ALA A 80 9.30 -1.02 -4.92
N LEU A 81 8.70 0.06 -5.43
CA LEU A 81 9.05 0.59 -6.74
C LEU A 81 10.53 0.99 -6.83
N ALA A 82 11.06 1.65 -5.80
CA ALA A 82 12.46 2.05 -5.74
C ALA A 82 13.43 0.86 -5.59
N ALA A 83 13.03 -0.18 -4.86
CA ALA A 83 13.80 -1.40 -4.68
C ALA A 83 13.82 -2.31 -5.93
N GLY A 84 13.03 -1.97 -6.96
CA GLY A 84 12.88 -2.80 -8.15
C GLY A 84 12.02 -4.03 -7.87
N GLU A 85 10.99 -3.87 -7.05
CA GLU A 85 10.05 -4.91 -6.62
C GLU A 85 8.67 -4.79 -7.26
N PRO A 86 8.56 -5.11 -8.57
CA PRO A 86 7.35 -4.82 -9.34
C PRO A 86 6.13 -5.62 -8.87
N ARG A 87 6.34 -6.81 -8.31
CA ARG A 87 5.23 -7.66 -7.80
C ARG A 87 4.56 -7.00 -6.60
N LEU A 88 5.37 -6.60 -5.62
CA LEU A 88 4.88 -5.95 -4.41
C LEU A 88 4.32 -4.56 -4.70
N ALA A 89 5.04 -3.76 -5.49
CA ALA A 89 4.59 -2.43 -5.88
C ALA A 89 3.21 -2.47 -6.57
N ARG A 90 2.99 -3.44 -7.47
CA ARG A 90 1.69 -3.63 -8.15
C ARG A 90 0.60 -4.05 -7.19
N ARG A 91 0.85 -5.06 -6.34
CA ARG A 91 -0.14 -5.53 -5.35
C ARG A 91 -0.60 -4.37 -4.47
N VAL A 92 0.34 -3.63 -3.90
CA VAL A 92 0.03 -2.51 -3.00
C VAL A 92 -0.68 -1.37 -3.72
N ALA A 93 -0.27 -1.04 -4.95
CA ALA A 93 -0.95 -0.03 -5.75
C ALA A 93 -2.41 -0.41 -6.08
N ASP A 94 -2.65 -1.66 -6.46
CA ASP A 94 -4.00 -2.17 -6.74
C ASP A 94 -4.86 -2.15 -5.46
N SER A 95 -4.30 -2.61 -4.34
CA SER A 95 -4.98 -2.64 -3.04
C SER A 95 -5.29 -1.26 -2.48
N THR A 96 -4.36 -0.31 -2.54
CA THR A 96 -4.58 1.07 -2.04
C THR A 96 -5.68 1.80 -2.80
N VAL A 97 -5.78 1.60 -4.12
CA VAL A 97 -6.90 2.13 -4.92
C VAL A 97 -8.22 1.44 -4.55
N ALA A 98 -8.21 0.13 -4.30
CA ALA A 98 -9.40 -0.59 -3.88
C ALA A 98 -9.88 -0.17 -2.47
N LEU A 99 -8.95 0.08 -1.55
CA LEU A 99 -9.23 0.54 -0.19
C LEU A 99 -9.77 1.97 -0.18
N ARG A 100 -9.15 2.88 -0.94
CA ARG A 100 -9.53 4.30 -0.97
C ARG A 100 -9.53 4.82 -2.40
N SER A 101 -10.62 4.53 -3.12
CA SER A 101 -10.80 4.95 -4.51
C SER A 101 -10.84 6.47 -4.73
N ARG A 102 -11.05 7.26 -3.67
CA ARG A 102 -11.01 8.73 -3.70
C ARG A 102 -9.66 9.33 -3.29
N SER A 103 -8.64 8.50 -3.04
CA SER A 103 -7.29 8.97 -2.71
C SER A 103 -6.50 9.32 -3.97
N ALA A 104 -6.13 10.59 -4.11
CA ALA A 104 -5.26 11.02 -5.20
C ALA A 104 -3.88 10.32 -5.15
N ALA A 105 -3.34 10.10 -3.95
CA ALA A 105 -2.05 9.45 -3.75
C ALA A 105 -2.05 7.97 -4.16
N ALA A 106 -3.14 7.23 -3.90
CA ALA A 106 -3.27 5.84 -4.37
C ALA A 106 -3.27 5.74 -5.91
N TRP A 107 -4.00 6.63 -6.58
CA TRP A 107 -4.01 6.68 -8.05
C TRP A 107 -2.65 7.09 -8.63
N GLU A 108 -1.94 8.00 -7.98
CA GLU A 108 -0.59 8.38 -8.38
C GLU A 108 0.41 7.23 -8.24
N LEU A 109 0.38 6.52 -7.11
CA LEU A 109 1.18 5.31 -6.89
C LEU A 109 0.92 4.29 -7.99
N ARG A 110 -0.35 3.99 -8.27
CA ARG A 110 -0.75 3.08 -9.36
C ARG A 110 -0.20 3.51 -10.71
N GLY A 111 -0.31 4.79 -11.06
CA GLY A 111 0.24 5.33 -12.29
C GLY A 111 1.76 5.15 -12.39
N ARG A 112 2.51 5.46 -11.32
CA ARG A 112 3.95 5.27 -11.27
C ARG A 112 4.36 3.81 -11.45
N VAL A 113 3.64 2.89 -10.82
CA VAL A 113 3.89 1.45 -10.93
C VAL A 113 3.58 0.93 -12.33
N LEU A 114 2.46 1.34 -12.94
CA LEU A 114 2.10 0.94 -14.30
C LEU A 114 3.12 1.44 -15.33
N ARG A 115 3.60 2.68 -15.18
CA ARG A 115 4.66 3.24 -16.02
C ARG A 115 5.96 2.45 -15.91
N ALA A 116 6.39 2.11 -14.69
CA ALA A 116 7.57 1.28 -14.50
C ALA A 116 7.42 -0.15 -15.07
N ALA A 117 6.19 -0.64 -15.20
CA ALA A 117 5.87 -1.90 -15.87
C ALA A 117 5.70 -1.76 -17.41
N GLY A 118 5.93 -0.56 -17.99
CA GLY A 118 5.77 -0.30 -19.42
C GLY A 118 4.31 -0.18 -19.90
N ARG A 119 3.34 -0.09 -18.99
CA ARG A 119 1.91 0.01 -19.30
C ARG A 119 1.48 1.47 -19.39
N GLU A 120 2.02 2.18 -20.38
CA GLU A 120 1.94 3.65 -20.46
C GLU A 120 0.50 4.18 -20.54
N THR A 121 -0.36 3.56 -21.35
CA THR A 121 -1.76 3.99 -21.51
C THR A 121 -2.51 3.99 -20.19
N GLU A 122 -2.40 2.89 -19.43
CA GLU A 122 -3.05 2.76 -18.13
C GLU A 122 -2.39 3.64 -17.06
N ALA A 123 -1.09 3.90 -17.18
CA ALA A 123 -0.39 4.83 -16.31
C ALA A 123 -0.95 6.26 -16.46
N VAL A 124 -1.13 6.72 -17.71
CA VAL A 124 -1.72 8.04 -18.01
C VAL A 124 -3.14 8.14 -17.45
N GLU A 125 -3.97 7.10 -17.63
CA GLU A 125 -5.31 7.07 -17.06
C GLU A 125 -5.30 7.15 -15.52
N ALA A 126 -4.44 6.37 -14.86
CA ALA A 126 -4.33 6.36 -13.40
C ALA A 126 -3.85 7.72 -12.87
N LEU A 127 -2.81 8.31 -13.48
CA LEU A 127 -2.30 9.64 -13.11
C LEU A 127 -3.37 10.72 -13.35
N GLY A 128 -4.11 10.64 -14.46
CA GLY A 128 -5.22 11.56 -14.76
C GLY A 128 -6.34 11.52 -13.71
N ARG A 129 -6.68 10.33 -13.20
CA ARG A 129 -7.62 10.19 -12.08
C ARG A 129 -7.09 10.82 -10.80
N GLY A 130 -5.83 10.58 -10.45
CA GLY A 130 -5.18 11.18 -9.28
C GLY A 130 -5.19 12.71 -9.33
N LEU A 131 -4.84 13.30 -10.48
CA LEU A 131 -4.88 14.74 -10.71
C LEU A 131 -6.30 15.31 -10.59
N SER A 132 -7.29 14.62 -11.15
CA SER A 132 -8.69 15.03 -11.06
C SER A 132 -9.20 15.06 -9.62
N LEU A 133 -8.81 14.07 -8.81
CA LEU A 133 -9.16 14.03 -7.38
C LEU A 133 -8.48 15.14 -6.59
N ARG A 134 -7.19 15.40 -6.82
CA ARG A 134 -6.45 16.49 -6.15
C ARG A 134 -7.09 17.85 -6.41
N ARG A 135 -7.51 18.12 -7.65
CA ARG A 135 -8.21 19.36 -8.00
C ARG A 135 -9.54 19.53 -7.29
N ARG A 136 -10.30 18.44 -7.08
CA ARG A 136 -11.59 18.47 -6.37
C ARG A 136 -11.46 18.72 -4.88
N VAL A 137 -10.33 18.39 -4.26
CA VAL A 137 -10.08 18.65 -2.83
C VAL A 137 -9.61 20.08 -2.60
N ALA A 138 -8.95 20.70 -3.58
CA ALA A 138 -8.44 22.06 -3.49
C ALA A 138 -9.48 23.15 -3.87
N ALA A 139 -10.65 22.74 -4.35
CA ALA A 139 -11.77 23.61 -4.73
C ALA A 139 -12.86 23.56 -3.66
#